data_AF-A0AAV7XDR5-F1
#
_entry.id   AF-A0AAV7XDR5-F1
#
_cell.length_a   1.000
_cell.length_b   1.000
_cell.length_c   1.000
_cell.angle_alpha   90.00
_cell.angle_beta   90.00
_cell.angle_gamma   90.00
#
_symmetry.space_group_name_H-M   'P 1'
#
loop_
_entity.id
_entity.type
_entity.pdbx_description
1 polymer ?
#
loop_
_entity_poly.entity_id
_entity_poly.type
_entity_poly.pdbx_seq_one_letter_code
_entity_poly.pdbx_strand_id
1 'polypeptide(L)'
;MFFKVTFVTLLCVYAWAGSAEAVGFKDAQVNDIDDRAIKCLEKLPSSKHPIEPWNICRLRGRDILGPNTLATAYINTIVNCLNKDYKGTYPAANIATAKTCLIQAMNKPFKGSR
;
A
#
# COMPACT_ATOMS: atom_id res chain seq x y z
N MET A 1 -40.19 -28.41 19.59
CA MET A 1 -39.89 -27.03 20.00
C MET A 1 -38.41 -26.80 19.79
N PHE A 2 -38.06 -25.93 18.84
CA PHE A 2 -36.68 -25.63 18.46
C PHE A 2 -36.06 -24.65 19.44
N PHE A 3 -34.90 -24.96 20.03
CA PHE A 3 -33.96 -23.93 20.47
C PHE A 3 -32.52 -24.36 20.14
N LYS A 4 -32.00 -23.74 19.09
CA LYS A 4 -30.59 -23.75 18.67
C LYS A 4 -29.77 -23.05 19.75
N VAL A 5 -28.84 -23.76 20.38
CA VAL A 5 -27.69 -23.14 21.05
C VAL A 5 -26.46 -23.52 20.22
N THR A 6 -26.25 -22.81 19.12
CA THR A 6 -25.00 -22.83 18.37
C THR A 6 -24.26 -21.56 18.72
N PHE A 7 -23.71 -21.54 19.93
CA PHE A 7 -22.86 -20.46 20.42
C PHE A 7 -21.63 -21.11 21.02
N VAL A 8 -20.46 -20.55 20.73
CA VAL A 8 -19.17 -20.91 21.34
C VAL A 8 -18.43 -22.11 20.71
N THR A 9 -18.11 -22.04 19.42
CA THR A 9 -16.89 -22.71 18.90
C THR A 9 -16.35 -22.01 17.65
N LEU A 10 -16.26 -20.68 17.71
CA LEU A 10 -15.75 -19.84 16.60
C LEU A 10 -14.59 -18.94 17.08
N LEU A 11 -13.75 -19.48 17.98
CA LEU A 11 -12.60 -18.81 18.59
C LEU A 11 -11.25 -19.44 18.18
N CYS A 12 -11.18 -20.03 16.98
CA CYS A 12 -9.97 -20.73 16.50
C CYS A 12 -9.29 -20.14 15.24
N VAL A 13 -9.46 -18.86 14.90
CA VAL A 13 -8.89 -18.35 13.61
C VAL A 13 -8.18 -16.98 13.66
N TYR A 14 -8.10 -16.27 14.80
CA TYR A 14 -7.53 -14.90 14.78
C TYR A 14 -6.37 -14.66 15.76
N ALA A 15 -5.40 -15.58 15.79
CA ALA A 15 -4.12 -15.31 16.45
C ALA A 15 -2.93 -15.88 15.67
N TRP A 16 -2.92 -15.66 14.34
CA TRP A 16 -1.65 -15.57 13.61
C TRP A 16 -1.35 -14.09 13.38
N ALA A 17 -1.20 -13.34 14.48
CA ALA A 17 -0.32 -12.19 14.46
C ALA A 17 1.11 -12.76 14.45
N GLY A 18 1.46 -13.40 13.34
CA GLY A 18 2.84 -13.70 13.03
C GLY A 18 3.56 -12.38 13.09
N SER A 19 4.56 -12.31 13.96
CA SER A 19 5.61 -11.31 13.93
C SER A 19 6.23 -11.35 12.53
N ALA A 20 5.60 -10.68 11.57
CA ALA A 20 6.27 -10.22 10.39
C ALA A 20 7.19 -9.13 10.92
N GLU A 21 8.39 -9.55 11.31
CA GLU A 21 9.52 -8.66 11.47
C GLU A 21 9.43 -7.66 10.33
N ALA A 22 9.52 -6.39 10.71
CA ALA A 22 9.37 -5.28 9.80
C ALA A 22 10.64 -5.24 8.93
N VAL A 23 10.81 -6.25 8.07
CA VAL A 23 11.95 -6.38 7.16
C VAL A 23 11.73 -5.28 6.14
N GLY A 24 12.53 -4.22 6.26
CA GLY A 24 12.51 -3.16 5.27
C GLY A 24 12.92 -3.69 3.91
N PHE A 25 12.75 -2.85 2.90
CA PHE A 25 12.95 -3.27 1.52
C PHE A 25 14.42 -3.47 1.19
N LYS A 26 14.77 -4.62 0.62
CA LYS A 26 16.10 -4.81 0.01
C LYS A 26 16.17 -4.01 -1.30
N ASP A 27 17.36 -3.53 -1.65
CA ASP A 27 17.57 -2.78 -2.91
C ASP A 27 17.10 -3.58 -4.14
N ALA A 28 17.31 -4.90 -4.14
CA ALA A 28 16.85 -5.80 -5.20
C ALA A 28 15.32 -5.84 -5.37
N GLN A 29 14.55 -5.41 -4.36
CA GLN A 29 13.08 -5.39 -4.37
C GLN A 29 12.52 -4.05 -4.86
N VAL A 30 13.33 -2.98 -4.95
CA VAL A 30 12.89 -1.62 -5.27
C VAL A 30 12.09 -1.57 -6.58
N ASN A 31 12.55 -2.24 -7.63
CA ASN A 31 11.83 -2.23 -8.91
C ASN A 31 10.48 -2.97 -8.84
N ASP A 32 10.39 -4.09 -8.11
CA ASP A 32 9.11 -4.82 -7.94
C ASP A 32 8.11 -4.02 -7.08
N ILE A 33 8.59 -3.31 -6.06
CA ILE A 33 7.78 -2.39 -5.26
C ILE A 33 7.24 -1.26 -6.13
N ASP A 34 8.11 -0.68 -6.97
CA ASP A 34 7.76 0.44 -7.83
C ASP A 34 6.73 0.05 -8.90
N ASP A 35 6.95 -1.09 -9.58
CA ASP A 35 6.01 -1.65 -10.56
C ASP A 35 4.61 -1.89 -9.96
N ARG A 36 4.57 -2.40 -8.72
CA ARG A 36 3.31 -2.61 -7.99
C ARG A 36 2.62 -1.30 -7.66
N ALA A 37 3.38 -0.29 -7.26
CA ALA A 37 2.83 1.02 -6.96
C ALA A 37 2.25 1.69 -8.22
N ILE A 38 2.93 1.58 -9.37
CA ILE A 38 2.42 2.08 -10.66
C ILE A 38 1.05 1.49 -10.96
N LYS A 39 0.88 0.16 -10.85
CA LYS A 39 -0.41 -0.53 -11.11
C LYS A 39 -1.57 -0.06 -10.24
N CYS A 40 -1.28 0.45 -9.04
CA CYS A 40 -2.28 1.01 -8.14
C CYS A 40 -2.58 2.47 -8.45
N LEU A 41 -1.55 3.25 -8.79
CA LEU A 41 -1.63 4.70 -8.94
C LEU A 41 -2.07 5.14 -10.34
N GLU A 42 -1.78 4.36 -11.38
CA GLU A 42 -2.22 4.64 -12.76
C GLU A 42 -3.75 4.60 -12.92
N LYS A 43 -4.45 4.00 -11.96
CA LYS A 43 -5.92 3.93 -11.91
C LYS A 43 -6.55 5.23 -11.41
N LEU A 44 -5.75 6.16 -10.89
CA LEU A 44 -6.25 7.50 -10.57
C LEU A 44 -6.68 8.20 -11.87
N PRO A 45 -7.76 8.99 -11.85
CA PRO A 45 -8.20 9.71 -13.04
C PRO A 45 -7.10 10.67 -13.48
N SER A 46 -7.02 11.02 -14.77
CA SER A 46 -6.03 12.00 -15.23
C SER A 46 -6.24 13.34 -14.51
N SER A 47 -5.14 13.90 -14.06
CA SER A 47 -5.10 15.14 -13.28
C SER A 47 -5.07 16.41 -14.14
N LYS A 48 -4.91 16.28 -15.47
CA LYS A 48 -4.66 17.39 -16.42
C LYS A 48 -3.38 18.18 -16.14
N HIS A 49 -2.50 17.71 -15.26
CA HIS A 49 -1.16 18.27 -15.10
C HIS A 49 -0.24 17.80 -16.23
N PRO A 50 0.78 18.59 -16.62
CA PRO A 50 1.78 18.17 -17.60
C PRO A 50 2.52 16.89 -17.22
N ILE A 51 2.66 16.65 -15.92
CA ILE A 51 3.19 15.42 -15.33
C ILE A 51 2.17 14.96 -14.29
N GLU A 52 1.72 13.72 -14.40
CA GLU A 52 0.73 13.18 -13.47
C GLU A 52 1.26 13.18 -12.02
N PRO A 53 0.57 13.86 -11.08
CA PRO A 53 0.98 13.97 -9.68
C PRO A 53 1.24 12.64 -8.99
N TRP A 54 0.49 11.60 -9.33
CA TRP A 54 0.73 10.26 -8.79
C TRP A 54 2.13 9.74 -9.13
N ASN A 55 2.67 10.09 -10.30
CA ASN A 55 4.01 9.68 -10.71
C ASN A 55 5.08 10.42 -9.91
N ILE A 56 4.86 11.70 -9.63
CA ILE A 56 5.76 12.51 -8.79
C ILE A 56 5.75 11.97 -7.35
N CYS A 57 4.57 11.72 -6.78
CA CYS A 57 4.44 11.18 -5.43
C CYS A 57 5.01 9.76 -5.30
N ARG A 58 4.87 8.92 -6.33
CA ARG A 58 5.53 7.61 -6.41
C ARG A 58 7.05 7.75 -6.32
N LEU A 59 7.65 8.65 -7.10
CA LEU A 59 9.10 8.87 -7.09
C LEU A 59 9.59 9.31 -5.71
N ARG A 60 8.88 10.23 -5.04
CA ARG A 60 9.18 10.59 -3.64
C ARG A 60 9.08 9.42 -2.67
N GLY A 61 8.12 8.53 -2.88
CA GLY A 61 8.05 7.27 -2.14
C GLY A 61 9.27 6.39 -2.41
N ARG A 62 9.70 6.30 -3.67
CA ARG A 62 10.87 5.52 -4.09
C ARG A 62 12.16 6.04 -3.46
N ASP A 63 12.31 7.35 -3.29
CA ASP A 63 13.50 7.98 -2.68
C ASP A 63 13.74 7.56 -1.22
N ILE A 64 12.68 7.11 -0.53
CA ILE A 64 12.81 6.64 0.86
C ILE A 64 12.95 5.12 0.96
N LEU A 65 12.93 4.37 -0.15
CA LEU A 65 13.08 2.91 -0.11
C LEU A 65 14.50 2.53 0.33
N GLY A 66 14.59 1.53 1.20
CA GLY A 66 15.84 1.02 1.73
C GLY A 66 15.60 -0.03 2.82
N PRO A 67 16.68 -0.64 3.34
CA PRO A 67 16.62 -1.81 4.22
C PRO A 67 15.88 -1.60 5.54
N ASN A 68 15.63 -0.34 5.93
CA ASN A 68 14.89 0.02 7.14
C ASN A 68 13.50 0.60 6.86
N THR A 69 13.11 0.69 5.59
CA THR A 69 11.86 1.35 5.20
C THR A 69 10.73 0.36 5.19
N LEU A 70 9.74 0.62 6.03
CA LEU A 70 8.52 -0.18 6.11
C LEU A 70 7.59 0.13 4.94
N ALA A 71 6.86 -0.88 4.48
CA ALA A 71 5.79 -0.69 3.50
C ALA A 71 4.80 0.41 3.90
N THR A 72 4.43 0.47 5.18
CA THR A 72 3.54 1.51 5.71
C THR A 72 4.13 2.92 5.53
N ALA A 73 5.44 3.10 5.74
CA ALA A 73 6.11 4.39 5.56
C ALA A 73 6.10 4.80 4.08
N TYR A 74 6.46 3.88 3.18
CA TYR A 74 6.39 4.08 1.73
C TYR A 74 4.99 4.51 1.26
N ILE A 75 3.95 3.77 1.65
CA ILE A 75 2.56 4.05 1.28
C ILE A 75 2.12 5.41 1.83
N ASN A 76 2.44 5.71 3.09
CA ASN A 76 2.08 6.97 3.72
C ASN A 76 2.77 8.15 3.03
N THR A 77 4.03 8.02 2.59
CA THR A 77 4.72 9.07 1.83
C THR A 77 3.97 9.42 0.55
N ILE A 78 3.57 8.41 -0.23
CA ILE A 78 2.82 8.62 -1.47
C ILE A 78 1.47 9.27 -1.19
N VAL A 79 0.70 8.72 -0.24
CA VAL A 79 -0.65 9.21 0.10
C VAL A 79 -0.59 10.63 0.69
N ASN A 80 0.42 10.94 1.50
CA ASN A 80 0.61 12.28 2.04
C ASN A 80 0.98 13.28 0.95
N CYS A 81 1.86 12.92 0.02
CA CYS A 81 2.18 13.76 -1.13
C CYS A 81 0.92 14.08 -1.95
N LEU A 82 0.09 13.08 -2.23
CA LEU A 82 -1.18 13.26 -2.95
C LEU A 82 -2.16 14.18 -2.20
N ASN A 83 -2.30 14.00 -0.89
CA ASN A 83 -3.26 14.78 -0.09
C ASN A 83 -2.80 16.18 0.29
N LYS A 84 -1.48 16.40 0.43
CA LYS A 84 -0.91 17.68 0.87
C LYS A 84 -0.48 18.54 -0.31
N ASP A 85 0.42 18.00 -1.14
CA ASP A 85 1.06 18.78 -2.20
C ASP A 85 0.17 18.91 -3.43
N TYR A 86 -0.74 17.95 -3.63
CA TYR A 86 -1.69 17.91 -4.74
C TYR A 86 -3.15 17.91 -4.27
N LYS A 87 -3.41 18.54 -3.12
CA LYS A 87 -4.75 18.66 -2.54
C LYS A 87 -5.76 19.17 -3.58
N GLY A 88 -6.87 18.44 -3.74
CA GLY A 88 -7.94 18.81 -4.68
C GLY A 88 -7.77 18.27 -6.10
N THR A 89 -6.61 17.68 -6.43
CA THR A 89 -6.38 17.05 -7.74
C THR A 89 -7.20 15.79 -7.91
N TYR A 90 -7.25 14.96 -6.87
CA TYR A 90 -7.98 13.69 -6.89
C TYR A 90 -9.06 13.68 -5.80
N PRO A 91 -10.23 13.09 -6.06
CA PRO A 91 -11.22 12.83 -5.03
C PRO A 91 -10.63 11.97 -3.90
N ALA A 92 -10.99 12.26 -2.65
CA ALA A 92 -10.49 11.52 -1.49
C ALA A 92 -10.80 10.01 -1.58
N ALA A 93 -11.93 9.63 -2.16
CA ALA A 93 -12.30 8.24 -2.42
C ALA A 93 -11.28 7.52 -3.33
N ASN A 94 -10.81 8.19 -4.39
CA ASN A 94 -9.85 7.60 -5.32
C ASN A 94 -8.48 7.42 -4.66
N ILE A 95 -8.05 8.39 -3.84
CA ILE A 95 -6.82 8.27 -3.04
C ILE A 95 -6.95 7.12 -2.02
N ALA A 96 -8.10 6.97 -1.39
CA ALA A 96 -8.37 5.86 -0.46
C ALA A 96 -8.32 4.49 -1.17
N THR A 97 -8.92 4.37 -2.36
CA THR A 97 -8.84 3.15 -3.19
C THR A 97 -7.39 2.83 -3.59
N ALA A 98 -6.63 3.85 -4.00
CA ALA A 98 -5.22 3.68 -4.32
C ALA A 98 -4.40 3.23 -3.09
N LYS A 99 -4.63 3.81 -1.92
CA LYS A 99 -4.02 3.38 -0.64
C LYS A 99 -4.31 1.91 -0.35
N THR A 100 -5.57 1.48 -0.46
CA THR A 100 -5.96 0.09 -0.23
C THR A 100 -5.27 -0.85 -1.22
N CYS A 101 -5.20 -0.48 -2.50
CA CYS A 101 -4.46 -1.25 -3.50
C CYS A 101 -2.97 -1.37 -3.14
N LEU A 102 -2.33 -0.27 -2.72
CA LEU A 102 -0.93 -0.26 -2.31
C LEU A 102 -0.68 -1.19 -1.11
N ILE A 103 -1.53 -1.15 -0.08
CA ILE A 103 -1.43 -2.05 1.08
C ILE A 103 -1.49 -3.52 0.63
N GLN A 104 -2.48 -3.86 -0.21
CA GLN A 104 -2.61 -5.22 -0.74
C GLN A 104 -1.41 -5.64 -1.59
N ALA A 105 -0.84 -4.72 -2.36
CA ALA A 105 0.31 -5.00 -3.21
C ALA A 105 1.60 -5.20 -2.41
N MET A 106 1.78 -4.46 -1.32
CA MET A 106 2.95 -4.59 -0.43
C MET A 106 2.88 -5.79 0.51
N ASN A 107 1.68 -6.33 0.78
CA ASN A 107 1.51 -7.55 1.55
C ASN A 107 1.85 -8.84 0.76
N LYS A 108 2.07 -8.74 -0.55
CA LYS A 108 2.49 -9.88 -1.37
C LYS A 108 4.00 -10.07 -1.30
N PRO A 109 4.53 -11.30 -1.27
CA PRO A 109 5.97 -11.55 -1.30
C PRO A 109 6.66 -10.84 -2.47
N PHE A 110 7.81 -10.20 -2.22
CA PHE A 110 8.55 -9.46 -3.25
C PHE A 110 9.45 -10.38 -4.08
N LYS A 111 9.57 -10.07 -5.37
CA LYS A 111 10.59 -10.68 -6.24
C LYS A 111 11.99 -10.26 -5.76
N GLY A 112 12.97 -11.15 -5.87
CA GLY A 112 14.35 -10.87 -5.41
C GLY A 112 14.60 -11.12 -3.92
N SER A 113 13.69 -11.82 -3.23
CA SER A 113 13.85 -12.23 -1.82
C SER A 113 14.65 -13.54 -1.64
N ARG A 114 15.32 -14.04 -2.69
CA ARG A 114 16.17 -15.25 -2.62
C ARG A 114 17.45 -14.98 -1.86
#